data_AF-A0A1G1JM44-F1
#
_entry.id   AF-A0A1G1JM44-F1
#
_cell.length_a   1.000
_cell.length_b   1.000
_cell.length_c   1.000
_cell.angle_alpha   90.00
_cell.angle_beta   90.00
_cell.angle_gamma   90.00
#
_symmetry.space_group_name_H-M   'P 1'
#
loop_
_entity.id
_entity.type
_entity.pdbx_description
1 polymer ?
#
loop_
_entity_poly.entity_id
_entity_poly.type
_entity_poly.pdbx_seq_one_letter_code
_entity_poly.pdbx_strand_id
1 'polypeptide(L)' 'MFYEVGFASAVGKPIIFIAEKRKVLPFDVSGFRVLFYENSIRGKKDFEDGLRKNIDSILSEWKT' A
#
# COMPACT_ATOMS: atom_id res chain seq x y z
N MET A 1 11.95 9.35 2.20
CA MET A 1 10.82 8.45 1.88
C MET A 1 11.17 7.43 0.78
N PHE A 2 11.75 7.83 -0.37
CA PHE A 2 12.08 6.87 -1.45
C PHE A 2 13.26 5.90 -1.17
N TYR A 3 14.15 6.24 -0.24
CA TYR A 3 15.29 5.37 0.12
C TYR A 3 14.85 4.06 0.80
N GLU A 4 13.89 4.14 1.71
CA GLU A 4 13.34 2.97 2.43
C GLU A 4 12.56 2.06 1.47
N VAL A 5 11.85 2.67 0.52
CA VAL A 5 11.13 1.97 -0.55
C VAL A 5 12.11 1.22 -1.45
N GLY A 6 13.16 1.89 -1.91
CA GLY A 6 14.19 1.28 -2.76
C GLY A 6 14.89 0.12 -2.05
N PHE A 7 15.22 0.29 -0.77
CA PHE A 7 15.84 -0.77 0.03
C PHE A 7 14.90 -1.96 0.25
N ALA A 8 13.66 -1.72 0.67
CA ALA A 8 12.68 -2.78 0.87
C ALA A 8 12.39 -3.55 -0.44
N SER A 9 12.31 -2.83 -1.56
CA SER A 9 12.11 -3.43 -2.88
C SER A 9 13.32 -4.24 -3.32
N ALA A 10 14.54 -3.75 -3.07
CA ALA A 10 15.78 -4.47 -3.40
C ALA A 10 15.98 -5.74 -2.56
N VAL A 11 15.49 -5.75 -1.32
CA VAL A 11 15.53 -6.92 -0.42
C VAL A 11 14.37 -7.90 -0.68
N GLY A 12 13.48 -7.59 -1.64
CA GLY A 12 12.35 -8.45 -1.99
C GLY A 12 11.25 -8.50 -0.92
N LYS A 13 11.18 -7.49 -0.04
CA LYS A 13 10.12 -7.40 0.96
C LYS A 13 8.84 -6.90 0.28
N PRO A 14 7.68 -7.51 0.57
CA PRO A 14 6.42 -6.98 0.10
C PRO A 14 6.15 -5.59 0.73
N ILE A 15 5.73 -4.64 -0.10
CA ILE A 15 5.47 -3.24 0.31
C ILE A 15 4.00 -2.91 0.04
N ILE A 16 3.32 -2.35 1.04
CA ILE A 16 2.00 -1.73 0.88
C ILE A 16 2.18 -0.23 1.09
N PHE A 17 1.90 0.56 0.07
CA PHE A 17 1.89 2.01 0.20
C PHE A 17 0.56 2.49 0.75
N ILE A 18 0.60 3.53 1.57
CA ILE A 18 -0.61 4.17 2.11
C ILE A 18 -0.57 5.65 1.71
N ALA A 19 -1.63 6.13 1.06
CA ALA A 19 -1.74 7.51 0.62
C ALA A 19 -3.12 8.08 0.88
N GLU A 20 -3.21 9.38 1.10
CA GLU A 20 -4.51 10.04 1.23
C GLU A 20 -5.15 10.21 -0.16
N LYS A 21 -6.43 9.85 -0.31
CA LYS A 21 -7.16 9.85 -1.60
C LYS A 21 -7.10 11.17 -2.38
N ARG A 22 -6.89 12.30 -1.70
CA ARG A 22 -6.85 13.65 -2.31
C ARG A 22 -5.46 14.09 -2.76
N LYS A 23 -4.41 13.32 -2.49
CA LYS A 23 -3.04 13.65 -2.89
C LYS A 23 -2.71 13.00 -4.22
N VAL A 24 -2.14 13.80 -5.13
CA VAL A 24 -1.57 13.30 -6.38
C VAL A 24 -0.35 12.45 -6.03
N LEU A 25 -0.35 11.19 -6.45
CA LEU A 25 0.81 10.31 -6.30
C LEU A 25 1.93 10.78 -7.24
N PRO A 26 3.19 10.83 -6.79
CA PRO A 26 4.32 11.00 -7.69
C PRO A 26 4.39 9.81 -8.68
N PHE A 27 4.83 10.07 -9.91
CA PHE A 27 4.84 9.10 -11.00
C PHE A 27 5.64 7.81 -10.67
N ASP A 28 6.62 7.91 -9.78
CA ASP A 28 7.46 6.78 -9.35
C ASP A 28 6.72 5.76 -8.46
N VAL A 29 5.61 6.14 -7.82
CA VAL A 29 4.87 5.26 -6.89
C VAL A 29 3.48 4.89 -7.41
N SER A 30 3.01 5.50 -8.51
CA SER A 30 1.71 5.19 -9.11
C SER A 30 1.64 3.79 -9.73
N GLY A 31 2.79 3.17 -10.03
CA GLY A 31 2.86 1.79 -10.52
C GLY A 31 2.82 0.72 -9.42
N PHE A 32 2.91 1.12 -8.14
CA PHE A 32 2.92 0.20 -7.01
C PHE A 32 1.53 0.02 -6.40
N ARG A 33 1.34 -1.04 -5.61
CA ARG A 33 0.11 -1.26 -4.83
C ARG A 33 -0.03 -0.15 -3.79
N VAL A 34 -0.95 0.80 -4.01
CA VAL A 34 -1.25 1.89 -3.08
C VAL A 34 -2.66 1.75 -2.49
N LEU A 35 -2.74 1.67 -1.17
CA LEU A 35 -3.97 1.72 -0.41
C LEU A 35 -4.31 3.18 -0.11
N PHE A 36 -5.41 3.65 -0.67
CA PHE A 36 -5.88 5.01 -0.39
C PHE A 36 -6.74 5.04 0.86
N TYR A 37 -6.44 5.96 1.78
CA TYR A 37 -7.30 6.26 2.92
C TYR A 37 -8.02 7.59 2.74
N GLU A 38 -9.18 7.71 3.36
CA GLU A 38 -9.93 8.94 3.51
C GLU A 38 -10.11 9.22 5.00
N ASN A 39 -9.74 10.41 5.45
CA ASN A 39 -9.87 10.81 6.86
C ASN A 39 -11.34 11.14 7.19
N SER A 40 -12.19 10.13 7.12
CA SER A 40 -13.61 10.18 7.46
C SER A 40 -14.01 8.89 8.20
N ILE A 41 -15.10 8.94 8.96
CA ILE A 41 -15.61 7.78 9.72
C ILE A 41 -15.87 6.59 8.79
N ARG A 42 -16.42 6.86 7.60
CA ARG A 42 -16.66 5.84 6.56
C ARG A 42 -15.34 5.31 5.97
N GLY A 43 -14.40 6.21 5.69
CA GLY A 43 -13.10 5.87 5.12
C GLY A 43 -12.28 4.91 5.97
N LYS A 44 -12.46 4.90 7.30
CA LYS A 44 -11.84 3.93 8.20
C LYS A 44 -12.19 2.48 7.83
N LYS A 45 -13.48 2.19 7.63
CA LYS A 45 -13.95 0.82 7.33
C LYS A 45 -13.44 0.37 5.96
N ASP A 46 -13.56 1.24 4.96
CA ASP A 46 -13.10 0.97 3.59
C ASP A 46 -11.57 0.73 3.57
N PHE A 47 -10.81 1.47 4.39
CA PHE A 47 -9.37 1.28 4.56
C PHE A 47 -9.02 -0.06 5.21
N GLU A 48 -9.68 -0.42 6.32
CA GLU A 48 -9.44 -1.69 7.02
C GLU A 48 -9.74 -2.91 6.12
N ASP A 49 -10.84 -2.86 5.38
CA ASP A 49 -11.22 -3.93 4.45
C ASP A 49 -10.24 -4.04 3.27
N GLY A 50 -9.75 -2.89 2.75
CA GLY A 50 -8.71 -2.86 1.73
C GLY A 50 -7.36 -3.36 2.25
N LEU A 51 -6.99 -3.02 3.49
CA LEU A 51 -5.74 -3.45 4.11
C LEU A 51 -5.71 -4.97 4.30
N ARG A 52 -6.81 -5.57 4.81
CA ARG A 52 -6.93 -7.02 4.96
C ARG A 52 -6.71 -7.75 3.64
N LYS A 53 -7.40 -7.33 2.57
CA LYS A 53 -7.25 -7.92 1.23
C LYS A 53 -5.81 -7.84 0.70
N ASN A 54 -5.13 -6.72 0.93
CA ASN A 54 -3.74 -6.57 0.50
C ASN A 54 -2.79 -7.50 1.27
N ILE A 55 -2.98 -7.61 2.59
CA ILE A 55 -2.20 -8.53 3.42
C ILE A 55 -2.45 -9.98 3.00
N ASP A 56 -3.71 -10.38 2.80
CA ASP A 56 -4.05 -11.74 2.37
C ASP A 56 -3.44 -12.09 1.00
N SER A 57 -3.48 -11.15 0.04
CA SER A 57 -2.82 -11.32 -1.27
C SER A 57 -1.32 -11.53 -1.12
N ILE A 58 -0.66 -10.68 -0.33
CA ILE A 58 0.79 -10.78 -0.08
C ILE A 58 1.16 -12.09 0.62
N LEU A 59 0.40 -12.49 1.64
CA LEU A 59 0.64 -13.74 2.36
C LEU A 59 0.41 -14.97 1.47
N SER A 60 -0.55 -14.91 0.55
CA SER A 60 -0.78 -15.97 -0.45
C SER A 60 0.38 -16.04 -1.45
N GLU A 61 0.86 -14.89 -1.94
CA GLU A 61 1.99 -14.82 -2.88
C GLU A 61 3.31 -15.27 -2.21
N TRP A 62 3.50 -15.00 -0.92
CA TRP A 62 4.74 -15.26 -0.19
C TRP A 62 4.85 -16.68 0.38
N LYS A 63 3.75 -17.43 0.48
CA LYS A 63 3.75 -18.84 0.92
C LYS A 63 4.17 -19.84 -0.17
N THR A 64 4.45 -19.37 -1.39
CA THR A 64 4.95 -20.17 -2.52
C THR A 64 6.45 -19.97 -2.66
#